data_AF-A0A954C6J3-F1
#
_entry.id   AF-A0A954C6J3-F1
#
_cell.length_a   1.000
_cell.length_b   1.000
_cell.length_c   1.000
_cell.angle_alpha   90.00
_cell.angle_beta   90.00
_cell.angle_gamma   90.00
#
_symmetry.space_group_name_H-M   'P 1'
#
loop_
_entity.id
_entity.type
_entity.pdbx_description
1 polymer ?
#
loop_
_entity_poly.entity_id
_entity_poly.type
_entity_poly.pdbx_seq_one_letter_code
_entity_poly.pdbx_strand_id
1 'polypeptide(L)'
;MVEVADIRDPESFRAWLEETRQPQQIRVALAARAAARVLPAVWAILARNNTFSSLPFVRANLIANVAGLAPTGMMTDSGYVSALRGSAYAAYAVADDAAYAVAYDAVFPARAAAYAVFAATAADAAFAATAAFAYADAAATAAAWSVLRSDCMAVTEGTPLRSAPLFPDRASAPLAIAWREVQRHYGSDAAWHFWLDWYRRFLTGRRQNWPLLLEIALQDNDFWHGSDAEINARIAEIAARFEAEDPVDPPQGDSIATALPQAIENSYNAERIVERDDRFDVEPITEIDADAFQLGLQRATILLEDIAEAVADRPQPLSALPEAIRPLVKALAETGEFPYLVYHALLRSAHRIKIMCQREELPSNDYAVEDFRQQLRSIALDILANDPQVKKALDARIDFHLEELTAAEQADMRKLGKGLAEVSVPRLGDQMVEDSETATNPDEPDAQARRGAFFQFASRFFRMLDRNRSKVDAIAIAVGAGGIVVTIIGMFA
;
A
#
# COMPACT_ATOMS: atom_id res chain seq x y z
N MET A 1 18.24 17.36 13.15
CA MET A 1 17.66 16.32 12.31
C MET A 1 18.66 15.20 12.27
N VAL A 2 18.42 14.14 13.04
CA VAL A 2 19.19 12.90 12.93
C VAL A 2 18.95 12.33 11.53
N GLU A 3 20.00 12.18 10.74
CA GLU A 3 19.89 11.54 9.44
C GLU A 3 19.76 10.03 9.62
N VAL A 4 19.10 9.34 8.68
CA VAL A 4 18.94 7.88 8.77
C VAL A 4 20.29 7.17 8.86
N ALA A 5 21.31 7.71 8.19
CA ALA A 5 22.69 7.19 8.22
C ALA A 5 23.32 7.20 9.63
N ASP A 6 22.87 8.09 10.51
CA ASP A 6 23.43 8.26 11.86
C ASP A 6 22.81 7.32 12.90
N ILE A 7 21.75 6.57 12.53
CA ILE A 7 21.09 5.62 13.42
C ILE A 7 22.00 4.41 13.66
N ARG A 8 22.64 4.35 14.83
CA ARG A 8 23.62 3.30 15.20
C ARG A 8 23.35 2.65 16.55
N ASP A 9 22.39 3.19 17.28
CA ASP A 9 22.07 2.83 18.65
C ASP A 9 20.60 3.21 18.96
N PRO A 10 20.05 2.75 20.10
CA PRO A 10 18.66 3.00 20.45
C PRO A 10 18.34 4.48 20.62
N GLU A 11 19.30 5.26 21.13
CA GLU A 11 19.17 6.70 21.35
C GLU A 11 19.04 7.47 20.04
N SER A 12 19.90 7.19 19.05
CA SER A 12 19.84 7.80 17.72
C SER A 12 18.58 7.38 16.95
N PHE A 13 18.13 6.13 17.08
CA PHE A 13 16.86 5.70 16.47
C PHE A 13 15.64 6.41 17.10
N ARG A 14 15.62 6.54 18.43
CA ARG A 14 14.57 7.29 19.14
C ARG A 14 14.53 8.74 18.70
N ALA A 15 15.69 9.40 18.66
CA ALA A 15 15.81 10.78 18.22
C ALA A 15 15.29 10.96 16.78
N TRP A 16 15.62 10.04 15.85
CA TRP A 16 15.07 10.06 14.50
C TRP A 16 13.54 9.96 14.47
N LEU A 17 12.95 9.02 15.22
CA LEU A 17 11.49 8.85 15.29
C LEU A 17 10.76 10.10 15.83
N GLU A 18 11.36 10.77 16.81
CA GLU A 18 10.82 11.98 17.44
C GLU A 18 10.96 13.20 16.55
N GLU A 19 12.15 13.45 16.00
CA GLU A 19 12.45 14.61 15.16
C GLU A 19 11.67 14.58 13.84
N THR A 20 11.51 13.39 13.24
CA THR A 20 10.72 13.21 12.00
C THR A 20 9.21 13.03 12.27
N ARG A 21 8.80 13.00 13.53
CA ARG A 21 7.39 12.85 13.95
C ARG A 21 6.69 11.66 13.31
N GLN A 22 7.36 10.51 13.22
CA GLN A 22 6.77 9.31 12.61
C GLN A 22 5.45 8.93 13.31
N PRO A 23 4.40 8.59 12.57
CA PRO A 23 3.12 8.20 13.14
C PRO A 23 3.25 6.86 13.89
N GLN A 24 2.34 6.60 14.83
CA GLN A 24 2.37 5.39 15.66
C GLN A 24 2.41 4.10 14.82
N GLN A 25 1.66 4.03 13.73
CA GLN A 25 1.64 2.86 12.85
C GLN A 25 3.03 2.53 12.30
N ILE A 26 3.81 3.54 11.91
CA ILE A 26 5.19 3.34 11.42
C ILE A 26 6.11 2.88 12.54
N ARG A 27 5.93 3.39 13.77
CA ARG A 27 6.70 2.93 14.94
C ARG A 27 6.46 1.44 15.24
N VAL A 28 5.19 1.02 15.24
CA VAL A 28 4.79 -0.38 15.43
C VAL A 28 5.32 -1.25 14.28
N ALA A 29 5.23 -0.77 13.02
CA ALA A 29 5.76 -1.48 11.85
C ALA A 29 7.27 -1.74 11.95
N LEU A 30 8.06 -0.73 12.31
CA LEU A 30 9.51 -0.85 12.47
C LEU A 30 9.86 -1.82 13.60
N ALA A 31 9.17 -1.74 14.73
CA ALA A 31 9.37 -2.64 15.86
C ALA A 31 8.99 -4.09 15.51
N ALA A 32 7.87 -4.30 14.82
CA ALA A 32 7.41 -5.62 14.39
C ALA A 32 8.39 -6.28 13.40
N ARG A 33 8.94 -5.51 12.46
CA ARG A 33 9.97 -5.99 11.53
C ARG A 33 11.27 -6.31 12.25
N ALA A 34 11.68 -5.52 13.25
CA ALA A 34 12.84 -5.84 14.09
C ALA A 34 12.65 -7.18 14.83
N ALA A 35 11.48 -7.42 15.41
CA ALA A 35 11.14 -8.69 16.05
C ALA A 35 11.14 -9.88 15.05
N ALA A 36 10.56 -9.69 13.86
CA ALA A 36 10.53 -10.72 12.83
C ALA A 36 11.93 -11.15 12.35
N ARG A 37 12.92 -10.24 12.38
CA ARG A 37 14.30 -10.57 11.96
C ARG A 37 14.97 -11.58 12.87
N VAL A 38 14.64 -11.58 14.14
CA VAL A 38 15.29 -12.44 15.15
C VAL A 38 14.49 -13.70 15.46
N LEU A 39 13.26 -13.78 14.94
CA LEU A 39 12.38 -14.95 15.08
C LEU A 39 13.05 -16.29 14.72
N PRO A 40 13.81 -16.43 13.62
CA PRO A 40 14.43 -17.72 13.27
C PRO A 40 15.40 -18.24 14.33
N ALA A 41 16.12 -17.35 15.02
CA ALA A 41 17.06 -17.74 16.06
C ALA A 41 16.33 -18.38 17.24
N VAL A 42 15.26 -17.75 17.72
CA VAL A 42 14.44 -18.30 18.81
C VAL A 42 13.72 -19.55 18.38
N TRP A 43 13.13 -19.53 17.20
CA TRP A 43 12.41 -20.68 16.66
C TRP A 43 13.33 -21.89 16.51
N ALA A 44 14.59 -21.70 16.09
CA ALA A 44 15.59 -22.76 16.03
C ALA A 44 15.97 -23.28 17.43
N ILE A 45 16.15 -22.41 18.43
CA ILE A 45 16.44 -22.82 19.81
C ILE A 45 15.31 -23.71 20.37
N LEU A 46 14.06 -23.29 20.19
CA LEU A 46 12.89 -24.05 20.65
C LEU A 46 12.79 -25.40 19.93
N ALA A 47 13.01 -25.41 18.61
CA ALA A 47 13.04 -26.63 17.81
C ALA A 47 14.13 -27.63 18.26
N ARG A 48 15.27 -27.16 18.77
CA ARG A 48 16.32 -28.04 19.30
C ARG A 48 15.95 -28.63 20.66
N ASN A 49 15.32 -27.82 21.52
CA ASN A 49 15.07 -28.19 22.90
C ASN A 49 13.84 -29.08 23.06
N ASN A 50 12.87 -29.05 22.13
CA ASN A 50 11.62 -29.85 22.12
C ASN A 50 10.79 -29.81 23.41
N THR A 51 11.19 -28.98 24.38
CA THR A 51 10.60 -28.91 25.72
C THR A 51 9.45 -27.90 25.75
N PHE A 52 9.47 -26.95 24.81
CA PHE A 52 8.50 -25.86 24.73
C PHE A 52 8.00 -25.71 23.30
N SER A 53 6.73 -25.33 23.18
CA SER A 53 6.11 -25.01 21.91
C SER A 53 6.73 -23.76 21.30
N SER A 54 6.92 -23.78 19.98
CA SER A 54 7.30 -22.60 19.19
C SER A 54 6.11 -21.68 18.90
N LEU A 55 4.89 -22.17 19.08
CA LEU A 55 3.65 -21.51 18.68
C LEU A 55 3.44 -20.14 19.36
N PRO A 56 3.68 -19.95 20.67
CA PRO A 56 3.50 -18.65 21.32
C PRO A 56 4.38 -17.56 20.71
N PHE A 57 5.61 -17.91 20.28
CA PHE A 57 6.58 -16.97 19.72
C PHE A 57 6.22 -16.56 18.29
N VAL A 58 5.80 -17.51 17.45
CA VAL A 58 5.34 -17.21 16.08
C VAL A 58 3.99 -16.46 16.11
N ARG A 59 3.09 -16.78 17.05
CA ARG A 59 1.84 -16.03 17.29
C ARG A 59 2.12 -14.58 17.68
N ALA A 60 3.00 -14.34 18.66
CA ALA A 60 3.35 -13.00 19.09
C ALA A 60 3.90 -12.15 17.93
N ASN A 61 4.76 -12.75 17.10
CA ASN A 61 5.29 -12.07 15.92
C ASN A 61 4.20 -11.81 14.87
N LEU A 62 3.30 -12.76 14.61
CA LEU A 62 2.18 -12.55 13.68
C LEU A 62 1.31 -11.37 14.12
N ILE A 63 0.93 -11.31 15.40
CA ILE A 63 0.12 -10.21 15.95
C ILE A 63 0.85 -8.87 15.82
N ALA A 64 2.14 -8.81 16.15
CA ALA A 64 2.96 -7.61 15.98
C ALA A 64 3.00 -7.13 14.53
N ASN A 65 3.18 -8.05 13.59
CA ASN A 65 3.22 -7.73 12.17
C ASN A 65 1.86 -7.27 11.64
N VAL A 66 0.76 -7.91 12.04
CA VAL A 66 -0.60 -7.45 11.70
C VAL A 66 -0.85 -6.04 12.24
N ALA A 67 -0.53 -5.79 13.51
CA ALA A 67 -0.75 -4.49 14.13
C ALA A 67 0.07 -3.35 13.47
N GLY A 68 1.28 -3.64 12.98
CA GLY A 68 2.16 -2.65 12.37
C GLY A 68 1.98 -2.47 10.87
N LEU A 69 1.69 -3.56 10.14
CA LEU A 69 1.83 -3.61 8.68
C LEU A 69 0.52 -3.87 7.93
N ALA A 70 -0.54 -4.31 8.63
CA ALA A 70 -1.84 -4.47 7.99
C ALA A 70 -2.35 -3.11 7.44
N PRO A 71 -3.09 -3.11 6.33
CA PRO A 71 -3.71 -1.91 5.79
C PRO A 71 -4.56 -1.19 6.85
N THR A 72 -4.41 0.14 6.95
CA THR A 72 -5.08 0.94 7.98
C THR A 72 -6.60 0.82 7.92
N GLY A 73 -7.18 0.70 6.72
CA GLY A 73 -8.62 0.48 6.54
C GLY A 73 -9.15 -0.83 7.13
N MET A 74 -8.30 -1.84 7.32
CA MET A 74 -8.68 -3.08 8.02
C MET A 74 -8.69 -2.89 9.55
N MET A 75 -8.02 -1.86 10.06
CA MET A 75 -7.81 -1.63 11.49
C MET A 75 -8.75 -0.57 12.06
N THR A 76 -9.59 0.05 11.23
CA THR A 76 -10.52 1.14 11.64
C THR A 76 -11.73 0.65 12.43
N ASP A 77 -12.01 -0.65 12.42
CA ASP A 77 -13.04 -1.22 13.29
C ASP A 77 -12.61 -1.14 14.75
N SER A 78 -13.45 -0.46 15.54
CA SER A 78 -13.13 0.01 16.90
C SER A 78 -12.83 -1.09 17.94
N GLY A 79 -12.87 -2.37 17.57
CA GLY A 79 -12.49 -3.49 18.43
C GLY A 79 -11.11 -4.11 18.14
N TYR A 80 -10.59 -4.01 16.91
CA TYR A 80 -9.44 -4.81 16.51
C TYR A 80 -8.13 -4.41 17.18
N VAL A 81 -7.89 -3.10 17.35
CA VAL A 81 -6.70 -2.62 18.06
C VAL A 81 -6.68 -3.10 19.51
N SER A 82 -7.83 -3.11 20.19
CA SER A 82 -7.94 -3.60 21.56
C SER A 82 -7.72 -5.12 21.63
N ALA A 83 -8.35 -5.87 20.71
CA ALA A 83 -8.19 -7.32 20.61
C ALA A 83 -6.73 -7.72 20.34
N LEU A 84 -6.06 -7.07 19.39
CA LEU A 84 -4.65 -7.34 19.07
C LEU A 84 -3.73 -7.05 20.26
N ARG A 85 -3.99 -5.99 21.03
CA ARG A 85 -3.24 -5.72 22.27
C ARG A 85 -3.46 -6.81 23.31
N GLY A 86 -4.70 -7.26 23.50
CA GLY A 86 -5.03 -8.36 24.39
C GLY A 86 -4.33 -9.66 23.98
N SER A 87 -4.40 -10.02 22.70
CA SER A 87 -3.76 -11.19 22.12
C SER A 87 -2.23 -11.12 22.24
N ALA A 88 -1.63 -9.95 22.03
CA ALA A 88 -0.19 -9.75 22.19
C ALA A 88 0.27 -9.93 23.63
N TYR A 89 -0.48 -9.39 24.60
CA TYR A 89 -0.18 -9.57 26.02
C TYR A 89 -0.29 -11.04 26.44
N ALA A 90 -1.32 -11.74 25.95
CA ALA A 90 -1.49 -13.17 26.22
C ALA A 90 -0.35 -14.00 25.61
N ALA A 91 0.01 -13.75 24.34
CA ALA A 91 1.12 -14.42 23.68
C ALA A 91 2.46 -14.13 24.39
N TYR A 92 2.66 -12.90 24.84
CA TYR A 92 3.82 -12.50 25.64
C TYR A 92 3.91 -13.26 26.96
N ALA A 93 2.82 -13.31 27.74
CA ALA A 93 2.82 -13.96 29.05
C ALA A 93 3.19 -15.44 28.94
N VAL A 94 2.66 -16.13 27.91
CA VAL A 94 3.00 -17.53 27.64
C VAL A 94 4.46 -17.68 27.21
N ALA A 95 4.96 -16.75 26.38
CA ALA A 95 6.34 -16.80 25.92
C ALA A 95 7.36 -16.45 27.03
N ASP A 96 7.06 -15.52 27.94
CA ASP A 96 7.91 -15.16 29.09
C ASP A 96 7.99 -16.34 30.06
N ASP A 97 6.87 -17.03 30.35
CA ASP A 97 6.84 -18.24 31.18
C ASP A 97 7.67 -19.38 30.57
N ALA A 98 7.50 -19.64 29.27
CA ALA A 98 8.30 -20.62 28.55
C ALA A 98 9.80 -20.25 28.55
N ALA A 99 10.13 -18.97 28.39
CA ALA A 99 11.50 -18.52 28.29
C ALA A 99 12.23 -18.50 29.65
N TYR A 100 11.54 -18.29 30.77
CA TYR A 100 12.11 -18.49 32.11
C TYR A 100 12.65 -19.90 32.33
N ALA A 101 12.11 -20.89 31.62
CA ALA A 101 12.50 -22.28 31.76
C ALA A 101 13.60 -22.75 30.78
N VAL A 102 13.92 -21.99 29.72
CA VAL A 102 14.84 -22.41 28.62
C VAL A 102 16.21 -21.73 28.64
N ALA A 103 16.53 -21.01 29.72
CA ALA A 103 17.62 -20.04 29.82
C ALA A 103 17.28 -18.67 29.23
N TYR A 104 17.86 -17.65 29.86
CA TYR A 104 17.53 -16.23 29.78
C TYR A 104 17.55 -15.63 28.34
N ASP A 105 18.29 -16.25 27.42
CA ASP A 105 18.57 -15.70 26.09
C ASP A 105 17.37 -15.78 25.12
N ALA A 106 16.43 -16.73 25.30
CA ALA A 106 15.24 -16.86 24.46
C ALA A 106 14.11 -15.86 24.80
N VAL A 107 14.20 -15.20 25.96
CA VAL A 107 13.17 -14.27 26.47
C VAL A 107 13.11 -12.97 25.64
N PHE A 108 14.25 -12.52 25.12
CA PHE A 108 14.39 -11.18 24.53
C PHE A 108 13.58 -10.97 23.24
N PRO A 109 13.52 -11.91 22.29
CA PRO A 109 12.73 -11.70 21.07
C PRO A 109 11.22 -11.81 21.28
N ALA A 110 10.77 -12.62 22.24
CA ALA A 110 9.37 -12.61 22.68
C ALA A 110 8.99 -11.26 23.30
N ARG A 111 9.88 -10.71 24.15
CA ARG A 111 9.76 -9.34 24.65
C ARG A 111 9.71 -8.34 23.51
N ALA A 112 10.61 -8.41 22.53
CA ALA A 112 10.62 -7.51 21.39
C ALA A 112 9.29 -7.53 20.61
N ALA A 113 8.74 -8.71 20.34
CA ALA A 113 7.44 -8.85 19.65
C ALA A 113 6.27 -8.27 20.48
N ALA A 114 6.27 -8.51 21.79
CA ALA A 114 5.27 -7.94 22.70
C ALA A 114 5.35 -6.41 22.73
N TYR A 115 6.55 -5.87 22.98
CA TYR A 115 6.78 -4.42 23.01
C TYR A 115 6.49 -3.76 21.66
N ALA A 116 6.69 -4.46 20.54
CA ALA A 116 6.34 -3.94 19.21
C ALA A 116 4.84 -3.62 19.10
N VAL A 117 3.96 -4.47 19.61
CA VAL A 117 2.50 -4.21 19.61
C VAL A 117 2.14 -3.01 20.50
N PHE A 118 2.89 -2.81 21.58
CA PHE A 118 2.72 -1.70 22.51
C PHE A 118 3.51 -0.46 22.16
N ALA A 119 4.17 -0.39 20.99
CA ALA A 119 5.00 0.73 20.59
C ALA A 119 4.18 2.00 20.32
N ALA A 120 3.66 2.60 21.39
CA ALA A 120 2.94 3.86 21.38
C ALA A 120 3.90 5.04 21.29
N THR A 121 5.09 4.88 21.87
CA THR A 121 6.13 5.92 21.89
C THR A 121 7.35 5.51 21.06
N ALA A 122 8.17 6.51 20.70
CA ALA A 122 9.47 6.27 20.08
C ALA A 122 10.40 5.47 20.99
N ALA A 123 10.29 5.66 22.31
CA ALA A 123 11.07 4.91 23.29
C ALA A 123 10.73 3.42 23.29
N ASP A 124 9.45 3.06 23.19
CA ASP A 124 8.99 1.67 23.14
C ASP A 124 9.47 0.96 21.86
N ALA A 125 9.38 1.65 20.71
CA ALA A 125 9.87 1.12 19.44
C ALA A 125 11.39 0.90 19.46
N ALA A 126 12.14 1.85 20.01
CA ALA A 126 13.59 1.72 20.15
C ALA A 126 13.97 0.59 21.12
N PHE A 127 13.25 0.45 22.23
CA PHE A 127 13.46 -0.64 23.17
C PHE A 127 13.18 -2.01 22.53
N ALA A 128 12.07 -2.15 21.80
CA ALA A 128 11.73 -3.37 21.08
C ALA A 128 12.81 -3.76 20.05
N ALA A 129 13.29 -2.78 19.27
CA ALA A 129 14.38 -3.00 18.33
C ALA A 129 15.67 -3.44 19.05
N THR A 130 16.02 -2.77 20.15
CA THR A 130 17.21 -3.12 20.95
C THR A 130 17.12 -4.52 21.54
N ALA A 131 15.97 -4.87 22.12
CA ALA A 131 15.72 -6.17 22.71
C ALA A 131 15.88 -7.30 21.68
N ALA A 132 15.47 -7.06 20.43
CA ALA A 132 15.69 -8.01 19.35
C ALA A 132 17.20 -8.28 19.11
N PHE A 133 18.06 -7.27 19.28
CA PHE A 133 19.48 -7.34 18.89
C PHE A 133 20.46 -7.59 20.03
N ALA A 134 20.00 -7.71 21.27
CA ALA A 134 20.86 -7.89 22.45
C ALA A 134 21.67 -9.20 22.46
N TYR A 135 21.33 -10.17 21.60
CA TYR A 135 22.00 -11.47 21.49
C TYR A 135 23.21 -11.47 20.53
N ALA A 136 23.43 -10.38 19.81
CA ALA A 136 24.43 -10.29 18.76
C ALA A 136 25.81 -9.90 19.31
N ASP A 137 26.89 -10.45 18.73
CA ASP A 137 28.20 -9.82 18.85
C ASP A 137 28.21 -8.43 18.17
N ALA A 138 29.26 -7.64 18.39
CA ALA A 138 29.33 -6.28 17.87
C ALA A 138 29.12 -6.19 16.33
N ALA A 139 29.53 -7.22 15.57
CA ALA A 139 29.34 -7.25 14.12
C ALA A 139 27.88 -7.54 13.74
N ALA A 140 27.22 -8.46 14.45
CA ALA A 140 25.81 -8.74 14.26
C ALA A 140 24.91 -7.58 14.75
N THR A 141 25.31 -6.83 15.79
CA THR A 141 24.64 -5.60 16.21
C THR A 141 24.74 -4.53 15.13
N ALA A 142 25.92 -4.33 14.54
CA ALA A 142 26.09 -3.37 13.44
C ALA A 142 25.25 -3.74 12.20
N ALA A 143 25.18 -5.04 11.85
CA ALA A 143 24.35 -5.53 10.76
C ALA A 143 22.85 -5.29 11.03
N ALA A 144 22.40 -5.53 12.27
CA ALA A 144 21.03 -5.25 12.69
C ALA A 144 20.64 -3.78 12.51
N TRP A 145 21.47 -2.85 12.97
CA TRP A 145 21.25 -1.42 12.76
C TRP A 145 21.26 -1.04 11.28
N SER A 146 22.10 -1.67 10.46
CA SER A 146 22.11 -1.44 9.01
C SER A 146 20.78 -1.81 8.36
N VAL A 147 20.20 -2.93 8.76
CA VAL A 147 18.90 -3.36 8.23
C VAL A 147 17.77 -2.45 8.73
N LEU A 148 17.82 -2.00 9.99
CA LEU A 148 16.85 -1.03 10.51
C LEU A 148 16.94 0.32 9.76
N ARG A 149 18.15 0.79 9.45
CA ARG A 149 18.34 1.99 8.62
C ARG A 149 17.69 1.86 7.25
N SER A 150 17.77 0.69 6.63
CA SER A 150 17.09 0.43 5.36
C SER A 150 15.57 0.56 5.47
N ASP A 151 14.96 0.10 6.57
CA ASP A 151 13.53 0.31 6.79
C ASP A 151 13.23 1.81 7.02
N CYS A 152 14.08 2.52 7.77
CA CYS A 152 13.90 3.96 8.00
C CYS A 152 14.02 4.77 6.69
N MET A 153 14.93 4.39 5.80
CA MET A 153 15.03 4.96 4.45
C MET A 153 13.75 4.72 3.65
N ALA A 154 13.24 3.48 3.64
CA ALA A 154 11.99 3.14 2.96
C ALA A 154 10.82 4.00 3.48
N VAL A 155 10.75 4.25 4.80
CA VAL A 155 9.77 5.17 5.39
C VAL A 155 9.96 6.60 4.89
N THR A 156 11.18 7.12 4.89
CA THR A 156 11.50 8.47 4.43
C THR A 156 11.17 8.67 2.94
N GLU A 157 11.35 7.64 2.12
CA GLU A 157 11.06 7.63 0.68
C GLU A 157 9.58 7.36 0.37
N GLY A 158 8.76 7.07 1.39
CA GLY A 158 7.34 6.73 1.20
C GLY A 158 7.10 5.32 0.66
N THR A 159 8.11 4.45 0.66
CA THR A 159 7.99 3.04 0.29
C THR A 159 7.26 2.26 1.38
N PRO A 160 6.21 1.48 1.05
CA PRO A 160 5.48 0.69 2.05
C PRO A 160 6.35 -0.42 2.68
N LEU A 161 6.58 -0.33 4.00
CA LEU A 161 7.35 -1.33 4.77
C LEU A 161 6.82 -2.77 4.66
N ARG A 162 5.52 -2.93 4.38
CA ARG A 162 4.85 -4.23 4.22
C ARG A 162 5.27 -4.99 2.96
N SER A 163 5.78 -4.27 1.95
CA SER A 163 6.26 -4.84 0.69
C SER A 163 7.79 -4.93 0.64
N ALA A 164 8.47 -4.32 1.61
CA ALA A 164 9.92 -4.38 1.70
C ALA A 164 10.38 -5.76 2.20
N PRO A 165 11.38 -6.40 1.56
CA PRO A 165 11.96 -7.64 2.06
C PRO A 165 12.50 -7.44 3.47
N LEU A 166 12.43 -8.47 4.31
CA LEU A 166 12.87 -8.34 5.71
C LEU A 166 14.39 -8.08 5.82
N PHE A 167 15.16 -8.56 4.84
CA PHE A 167 16.59 -8.29 4.70
C PHE A 167 16.85 -7.71 3.30
N PRO A 168 17.27 -6.43 3.19
CA PRO A 168 17.51 -5.77 1.90
C PRO A 168 18.71 -6.39 1.16
N ASP A 169 19.72 -6.84 1.91
CA ASP A 169 20.87 -7.57 1.40
C ASP A 169 20.82 -9.04 1.83
N ARG A 170 21.41 -9.95 1.03
CA ARG A 170 21.59 -11.37 1.37
C ARG A 170 22.45 -11.61 2.63
N ALA A 171 22.90 -10.55 3.30
CA ALA A 171 23.83 -10.56 4.41
C ALA A 171 23.12 -10.68 5.77
N SER A 172 22.71 -11.89 6.12
CA SER A 172 22.57 -12.29 7.53
C SER A 172 22.91 -13.77 7.71
N ALA A 173 24.17 -14.12 7.42
CA ALA A 173 24.65 -15.51 7.43
C ALA A 173 24.24 -16.31 8.71
N PRO A 174 24.29 -15.72 9.92
CA PRO A 174 23.82 -16.40 11.14
C PRO A 174 22.31 -16.70 11.15
N LEU A 175 21.47 -15.75 10.73
CA LEU A 175 20.02 -15.93 10.68
C LEU A 175 19.60 -16.87 9.55
N ALA A 176 20.34 -16.90 8.45
CA ALA A 176 20.17 -17.89 7.39
C ALA A 176 20.51 -19.33 7.85
N ILE A 177 21.43 -19.50 8.81
CA ILE A 177 21.68 -20.80 9.46
C ILE A 177 20.48 -21.19 10.32
N ALA A 178 20.05 -20.31 11.22
CA ALA A 178 18.91 -20.56 12.11
C ALA A 178 17.63 -20.87 11.31
N TRP A 179 17.35 -20.11 10.25
CA TRP A 179 16.19 -20.36 9.39
C TRP A 179 16.26 -21.72 8.68
N ARG A 180 17.44 -22.13 8.19
CA ARG A 180 17.60 -23.48 7.61
C ARG A 180 17.37 -24.59 8.63
N GLU A 181 17.69 -24.35 9.90
CA GLU A 181 17.39 -25.32 10.96
C GLU A 181 15.90 -25.43 11.24
N VAL A 182 15.20 -24.30 11.34
CA VAL A 182 13.74 -24.25 11.45
C VAL A 182 13.10 -25.02 10.29
N GLN A 183 13.54 -24.76 9.07
CA GLN A 183 13.06 -25.48 7.88
C GLN A 183 13.34 -26.98 7.92
N ARG A 184 14.52 -27.38 8.41
CA ARG A 184 14.86 -28.81 8.55
C ARG A 184 13.99 -29.50 9.58
N HIS A 185 13.70 -28.82 10.69
CA HIS A 185 12.92 -29.40 11.78
C HIS A 185 11.42 -29.48 11.44
N TYR A 186 10.85 -28.40 10.92
CA TYR A 186 9.40 -28.29 10.68
C TYR A 186 8.98 -28.55 9.23
N GLY A 187 9.90 -28.56 8.26
CA GLY A 187 9.55 -28.57 6.83
C GLY A 187 8.83 -29.82 6.34
N SER A 188 9.02 -30.96 7.00
CA SER A 188 8.30 -32.20 6.69
C SER A 188 6.94 -32.31 7.38
N ASP A 189 6.63 -31.43 8.34
CA ASP A 189 5.38 -31.44 9.08
C ASP A 189 4.39 -30.44 8.46
N ALA A 190 3.33 -30.98 7.87
CA ALA A 190 2.28 -30.19 7.22
C ALA A 190 1.60 -29.21 8.18
N ALA A 191 1.56 -29.53 9.48
CA ALA A 191 0.98 -28.64 10.50
C ALA A 191 1.70 -27.28 10.57
N TRP A 192 2.98 -27.21 10.19
CA TRP A 192 3.79 -25.99 10.26
C TRP A 192 3.90 -25.23 8.94
N HIS A 193 3.28 -25.73 7.86
CA HIS A 193 3.40 -25.11 6.53
C HIS A 193 2.91 -23.67 6.49
N PHE A 194 1.80 -23.36 7.16
CA PHE A 194 1.29 -21.99 7.28
C PHE A 194 2.36 -21.03 7.81
N TRP A 195 2.96 -21.34 8.97
CA TRP A 195 3.95 -20.48 9.62
C TRP A 195 5.23 -20.33 8.78
N LEU A 196 5.67 -21.42 8.14
CA LEU A 196 6.84 -21.41 7.28
C LEU A 196 6.62 -20.56 6.02
N ASP A 197 5.43 -20.64 5.41
CA ASP A 197 5.08 -19.85 4.23
C ASP A 197 4.90 -18.37 4.59
N TRP A 198 4.15 -18.07 5.64
CA TRP A 198 3.98 -16.71 6.18
C TRP A 198 5.33 -16.02 6.39
N TYR A 199 6.24 -16.67 7.13
CA TYR A 199 7.56 -16.10 7.38
C TYR A 199 8.41 -15.97 6.10
N ARG A 200 8.33 -16.94 5.18
CA ARG A 200 9.03 -16.88 3.88
C ARG A 200 8.54 -15.69 3.04
N ARG A 201 7.25 -15.39 3.04
CA ARG A 201 6.70 -14.21 2.34
C ARG A 201 7.27 -12.92 2.94
N PHE A 202 7.38 -12.84 4.27
CA PHE A 202 8.05 -11.72 4.95
C PHE A 202 9.52 -11.57 4.55
N LEU A 203 10.27 -12.67 4.54
CA LEU A 203 11.68 -12.67 4.13
C LEU A 203 11.87 -12.13 2.71
N THR A 204 10.95 -12.49 1.80
CA THR A 204 11.06 -12.18 0.38
C THR A 204 10.33 -10.91 -0.05
N GLY A 205 9.60 -10.23 0.85
CA GLY A 205 8.77 -9.07 0.52
C GLY A 205 7.53 -9.42 -0.31
N ARG A 206 7.14 -10.71 -0.37
CA ARG A 206 5.92 -11.13 -1.08
C ARG A 206 4.68 -10.67 -0.34
N ARG A 207 3.61 -10.43 -1.10
CA ARG A 207 2.30 -10.03 -0.57
C ARG A 207 1.78 -11.05 0.44
N GLN A 208 1.29 -10.53 1.56
CA GLN A 208 0.60 -11.29 2.59
C GLN A 208 -0.90 -11.30 2.32
N ASN A 209 -1.58 -12.38 2.71
CA ASN A 209 -3.03 -12.39 2.82
C ASN A 209 -3.41 -11.73 4.16
N TRP A 210 -3.44 -10.39 4.19
CA TRP A 210 -3.74 -9.63 5.41
C TRP A 210 -5.10 -9.96 6.04
N PRO A 211 -6.18 -10.21 5.27
CA PRO A 211 -7.44 -10.73 5.82
C PRO A 211 -7.26 -12.02 6.62
N LEU A 212 -6.60 -13.03 6.05
CA LEU A 212 -6.29 -14.29 6.73
C LEU A 212 -5.46 -14.06 8.00
N LEU A 213 -4.38 -13.27 7.90
CA LEU A 213 -3.52 -13.00 9.05
C LEU A 213 -4.25 -12.24 10.15
N LEU A 214 -5.10 -11.28 9.79
CA LEU A 214 -5.91 -10.52 10.74
C LEU A 214 -6.91 -11.44 11.43
N GLU A 215 -7.60 -12.31 10.70
CA GLU A 215 -8.54 -13.25 11.30
C GLU A 215 -7.84 -14.19 12.29
N ILE A 216 -6.68 -14.74 11.94
CA ILE A 216 -5.88 -15.58 12.85
C ILE A 216 -5.44 -14.77 14.08
N ALA A 217 -4.98 -13.53 13.90
CA ALA A 217 -4.52 -12.67 14.99
C ALA A 217 -5.64 -12.31 16.00
N LEU A 218 -6.88 -12.23 15.51
CA LEU A 218 -8.06 -11.85 16.29
C LEU A 218 -8.75 -13.03 16.99
N GLN A 219 -8.30 -14.27 16.77
CA GLN A 219 -8.83 -15.42 17.50
C GLN A 219 -8.68 -15.24 19.02
N ASP A 220 -9.72 -15.60 19.76
CA ASP A 220 -9.75 -15.51 21.22
C ASP A 220 -8.72 -16.43 21.88
N ASN A 221 -8.52 -16.30 23.20
CA ASN A 221 -7.52 -17.12 23.89
C ASN A 221 -7.87 -18.61 23.92
N ASP A 222 -9.15 -18.97 23.83
CA ASP A 222 -9.60 -20.37 23.85
C ASP A 222 -9.18 -21.09 22.56
N PHE A 223 -9.16 -20.39 21.43
CA PHE A 223 -8.60 -20.89 20.17
C PHE A 223 -7.16 -21.38 20.32
N TRP A 224 -6.36 -20.75 21.18
CA TRP A 224 -4.95 -21.05 21.39
C TRP A 224 -4.70 -22.05 22.53
N HIS A 225 -5.77 -22.63 23.10
CA HIS A 225 -5.66 -23.75 24.04
C HIS A 225 -5.65 -25.08 23.30
N GLY A 226 -4.63 -25.90 23.58
CA GLY A 226 -4.43 -27.22 22.98
C GLY A 226 -2.96 -27.51 22.73
N SER A 227 -2.70 -28.66 22.11
CA SER A 227 -1.40 -29.01 21.52
C SER A 227 -1.13 -28.21 20.24
N ASP A 228 0.14 -28.11 19.84
CA ASP A 228 0.55 -27.46 18.59
C ASP A 228 -0.20 -28.04 17.38
N ALA A 229 -0.42 -29.35 17.35
CA ALA A 229 -1.14 -30.02 16.28
C ALA A 229 -2.61 -29.58 16.21
N GLU A 230 -3.30 -29.47 17.35
CA GLU A 230 -4.70 -29.04 17.39
C GLU A 230 -4.84 -27.58 16.96
N ILE A 231 -3.96 -26.70 17.40
CA ILE A 231 -4.03 -25.29 17.05
C ILE A 231 -3.66 -25.07 15.58
N ASN A 232 -2.63 -25.75 15.08
CA ASN A 232 -2.26 -25.70 13.67
C ASN A 232 -3.36 -26.27 12.75
N ALA A 233 -4.10 -27.29 13.19
CA ALA A 233 -5.26 -27.79 12.45
C ALA A 233 -6.37 -26.73 12.32
N ARG A 234 -6.69 -26.02 13.41
CA ARG A 234 -7.66 -24.91 13.38
C ARG A 234 -7.20 -23.77 12.47
N ILE A 235 -5.91 -23.43 12.48
CA ILE A 235 -5.34 -22.43 11.57
C ILE A 235 -5.44 -22.88 10.11
N ALA A 236 -5.19 -24.16 9.83
CA ALA A 236 -5.32 -24.72 8.49
C ALA A 236 -6.77 -24.65 7.97
N GLU A 237 -7.77 -24.83 8.83
CA GLU A 237 -9.19 -24.64 8.47
C GLU A 237 -9.50 -23.20 8.07
N ILE A 238 -8.98 -22.21 8.81
CA ILE A 238 -9.12 -20.79 8.44
C ILE A 238 -8.42 -20.53 7.10
N ALA A 239 -7.17 -20.98 6.94
CA ALA A 239 -6.40 -20.78 5.71
C ALA A 239 -7.08 -21.40 4.48
N ALA A 240 -7.59 -22.64 4.60
CA ALA A 240 -8.28 -23.32 3.52
C ALA A 240 -9.56 -22.60 3.07
N ARG A 241 -10.27 -21.94 4.00
CA ARG A 241 -11.43 -21.11 3.65
C ARG A 241 -11.00 -19.89 2.81
N PHE A 242 -9.93 -19.21 3.19
CA PHE A 242 -9.41 -18.09 2.40
C PHE A 242 -8.86 -18.54 1.03
N GLU A 243 -8.23 -19.70 0.94
CA GLU A 243 -7.78 -20.25 -0.35
C GLU A 243 -8.96 -20.62 -1.28
N ALA A 244 -10.09 -21.04 -0.71
CA ALA A 244 -11.31 -21.31 -1.47
C ALA A 244 -12.01 -20.01 -1.94
N GLU A 245 -11.83 -18.91 -1.21
CA GLU A 245 -12.41 -17.60 -1.50
C GLU A 245 -11.51 -16.73 -2.40
N ASP A 246 -10.19 -16.94 -2.37
CA ASP A 246 -9.17 -16.10 -3.03
C ASP A 246 -8.21 -16.99 -3.85
N PRO A 247 -8.49 -17.29 -5.13
CA PRO A 247 -7.57 -18.04 -5.97
C PRO A 247 -6.36 -17.16 -6.32
N VAL A 248 -5.27 -17.32 -5.56
CA VAL A 248 -3.99 -16.58 -5.70
C VAL A 248 -3.22 -16.87 -7.01
N ASP A 249 -3.74 -17.72 -7.89
CA ASP A 249 -3.14 -17.95 -9.21
C ASP A 249 -3.71 -16.96 -10.24
N PRO A 250 -2.86 -16.33 -11.09
CA PRO A 250 -3.34 -15.44 -12.13
C PRO A 250 -4.39 -16.16 -13.00
N PRO A 251 -5.50 -15.49 -13.34
CA PRO A 251 -6.63 -16.11 -14.02
C PRO A 251 -6.19 -16.79 -15.32
N GLN A 252 -6.14 -18.14 -15.34
CA GLN A 252 -6.03 -18.91 -16.58
C GLN A 252 -7.33 -18.72 -17.39
N GLY A 253 -7.30 -18.87 -18.72
CA GLY A 253 -8.33 -18.39 -19.68
C GLY A 253 -9.83 -18.44 -19.28
N ASP A 254 -10.29 -19.46 -18.56
CA ASP A 254 -11.69 -19.55 -18.05
C ASP A 254 -11.98 -18.59 -16.88
N SER A 255 -10.95 -18.22 -16.12
CA SER A 255 -10.99 -17.33 -14.96
C SER A 255 -11.12 -15.85 -15.33
N ILE A 256 -10.72 -15.42 -16.54
CA ILE A 256 -10.95 -14.02 -16.99
C ILE A 256 -12.44 -13.68 -16.99
N ALA A 257 -13.29 -14.61 -17.43
CA ALA A 257 -14.74 -14.41 -17.45
C ALA A 257 -15.33 -14.26 -16.03
N THR A 258 -14.73 -14.93 -15.04
CA THR A 258 -15.14 -14.86 -13.63
C THR A 258 -14.56 -13.65 -12.90
N ALA A 259 -13.33 -13.26 -13.25
CA ALA A 259 -12.58 -12.16 -12.63
C ALA A 259 -13.03 -10.78 -13.13
N LEU A 260 -13.47 -10.68 -14.39
CA LEU A 260 -13.84 -9.39 -15.00
C LEU A 260 -14.98 -8.66 -14.26
N PRO A 261 -16.08 -9.30 -13.83
CA PRO A 261 -17.12 -8.63 -13.03
C PRO A 261 -16.57 -8.01 -11.75
N GLN A 262 -15.72 -8.73 -11.02
CA GLN A 262 -15.08 -8.23 -9.80
C GLN A 262 -14.13 -7.07 -10.09
N ALA A 263 -13.34 -7.17 -11.17
CA ALA A 263 -12.45 -6.11 -11.59
C ALA A 263 -13.22 -4.83 -11.99
N ILE A 264 -14.39 -4.95 -12.62
CA ILE A 264 -15.26 -3.80 -12.94
C ILE A 264 -15.79 -3.13 -11.67
N GLU A 265 -16.20 -3.93 -10.68
CA GLU A 265 -16.69 -3.45 -9.39
C GLU A 265 -15.58 -2.73 -8.60
N ASN A 266 -14.40 -3.35 -8.51
CA ASN A 266 -13.23 -2.83 -7.78
C ASN A 266 -12.54 -1.65 -8.49
N SER A 267 -12.81 -1.45 -9.78
CA SER A 267 -12.28 -0.32 -10.57
C SER A 267 -13.30 0.80 -10.77
N TYR A 268 -14.20 1.01 -9.81
CA TYR A 268 -15.23 2.05 -9.95
C TYR A 268 -14.64 3.46 -10.17
N ASN A 269 -15.04 4.14 -11.25
CA ASN A 269 -14.46 5.43 -11.65
C ASN A 269 -15.50 6.53 -11.98
N ALA A 270 -16.73 6.39 -11.47
CA ALA A 270 -17.83 7.35 -11.68
C ALA A 270 -18.08 7.72 -13.16
N GLU A 271 -17.84 6.78 -14.06
CA GLU A 271 -18.05 6.92 -15.49
C GLU A 271 -18.51 5.58 -16.09
N ARG A 272 -19.25 5.65 -17.19
CA ARG A 272 -19.67 4.50 -17.99
C ARG A 272 -19.15 4.61 -19.42
N ILE A 273 -18.75 3.47 -19.98
CA ILE A 273 -18.41 3.37 -21.39
C ILE A 273 -19.68 3.13 -22.20
N VAL A 274 -19.91 3.96 -23.21
CA VAL A 274 -20.98 3.81 -24.19
C VAL A 274 -20.37 3.61 -25.58
N GLU A 275 -21.18 3.14 -26.53
CA GLU A 275 -20.74 2.99 -27.92
C GLU A 275 -21.56 3.92 -28.81
N ARG A 276 -20.87 4.78 -29.58
CA ARG A 276 -21.45 5.73 -30.51
C ARG A 276 -20.71 5.61 -31.84
N ASP A 277 -21.45 5.36 -32.92
CA ASP A 277 -20.89 5.21 -34.28
C ASP A 277 -19.73 4.21 -34.35
N ASP A 278 -19.89 3.05 -33.70
CA ASP A 278 -18.85 2.00 -33.62
C ASP A 278 -17.54 2.50 -32.98
N ARG A 279 -17.62 3.46 -32.06
CA ARG A 279 -16.49 3.92 -31.23
C ARG A 279 -16.88 3.95 -29.76
N PHE A 280 -15.92 3.68 -28.88
CA PHE A 280 -16.12 3.86 -27.46
C PHE A 280 -16.15 5.35 -27.11
N ASP A 281 -17.12 5.75 -26.31
CA ASP A 281 -17.23 7.07 -25.67
C ASP A 281 -17.46 6.87 -24.17
N VAL A 282 -17.33 7.93 -23.40
CA VAL A 282 -17.48 7.90 -21.95
C VAL A 282 -18.51 8.93 -21.50
N GLU A 283 -19.39 8.52 -20.60
CA GLU A 283 -20.39 9.39 -19.98
C GLU A 283 -20.21 9.40 -18.46
N PRO A 284 -20.38 10.56 -17.80
CA PRO A 284 -20.26 10.65 -16.35
C PRO A 284 -21.40 9.90 -15.67
N ILE A 285 -21.10 9.22 -14.56
CA ILE A 285 -22.10 8.73 -13.60
C ILE A 285 -22.02 9.65 -12.40
N THR A 286 -23.02 10.50 -12.24
CA THR A 286 -23.07 11.47 -11.14
C THR A 286 -24.48 11.57 -10.57
N GLU A 287 -24.54 11.78 -9.27
CA GLU A 287 -25.77 12.12 -8.54
C GLU A 287 -25.73 13.57 -8.02
N ILE A 288 -24.69 14.33 -8.36
CA ILE A 288 -24.61 15.74 -7.97
C ILE A 288 -25.71 16.52 -8.68
N ASP A 289 -26.30 17.47 -7.96
CA ASP A 289 -27.19 18.44 -8.57
C ASP A 289 -26.42 19.28 -9.61
N ALA A 290 -27.03 19.47 -10.78
CA ALA A 290 -26.37 20.14 -11.90
C ALA A 290 -26.02 21.60 -11.55
N ASP A 291 -26.88 22.31 -10.83
CA ASP A 291 -26.62 23.70 -10.43
C ASP A 291 -25.50 23.76 -9.39
N ALA A 292 -25.48 22.83 -8.43
CA ALA A 292 -24.41 22.70 -7.46
C ALA A 292 -23.04 22.44 -8.12
N PHE A 293 -23.00 21.56 -9.13
CA PHE A 293 -21.77 21.28 -9.86
C PHE A 293 -21.32 22.47 -10.72
N GLN A 294 -22.25 23.11 -11.45
CA GLN A 294 -21.95 24.32 -12.22
C GLN A 294 -21.44 25.46 -11.33
N LEU A 295 -21.98 25.62 -10.12
CA LEU A 295 -21.45 26.57 -9.15
C LEU A 295 -20.01 26.25 -8.75
N GLY A 296 -19.68 24.97 -8.56
CA GLY A 296 -18.30 24.52 -8.31
C GLY A 296 -17.34 24.86 -9.45
N LEU A 297 -17.76 24.62 -10.70
CA LEU A 297 -16.98 24.97 -11.90
C LEU A 297 -16.80 26.47 -12.03
N GLN A 298 -17.86 27.25 -11.83
CA GLN A 298 -17.79 28.71 -11.88
C GLN A 298 -16.81 29.26 -10.83
N ARG A 299 -16.84 28.73 -9.60
CA ARG A 299 -15.88 29.10 -8.56
C ARG A 299 -14.45 28.75 -8.95
N ALA A 300 -14.21 27.59 -9.56
CA ALA A 300 -12.89 27.21 -10.02
C ALA A 300 -12.38 28.12 -11.15
N THR A 301 -13.25 28.50 -12.10
CA THR A 301 -12.91 29.41 -13.20
C THR A 301 -12.60 30.82 -12.70
N ILE A 302 -13.43 31.40 -11.82
CA ILE A 302 -13.17 32.72 -11.21
C ILE A 302 -11.82 32.69 -10.48
N LEU A 303 -11.57 31.64 -9.70
CA LEU A 303 -10.32 31.47 -8.97
C LEU A 303 -9.09 31.40 -9.91
N LEU A 304 -9.23 30.79 -11.10
CA LEU A 304 -8.19 30.75 -12.13
C LEU A 304 -7.98 32.11 -12.82
N GLU A 305 -9.03 32.91 -12.98
CA GLU A 305 -8.94 34.27 -13.51
C GLU A 305 -8.22 35.19 -12.50
N ASP A 306 -8.64 35.15 -11.24
CA ASP A 306 -8.05 35.94 -10.15
C ASP A 306 -6.54 35.66 -10.01
N ILE A 307 -6.14 34.40 -10.07
CA ILE A 307 -4.73 34.03 -9.94
C ILE A 307 -3.92 34.41 -11.18
N ALA A 308 -4.53 34.36 -12.38
CA ALA A 308 -3.87 34.79 -13.61
C ALA A 308 -3.60 36.30 -13.60
N GLU A 309 -4.54 37.09 -13.12
CA GLU A 309 -4.36 38.54 -12.89
C GLU A 309 -3.25 38.81 -11.86
N ALA A 310 -3.26 38.10 -10.73
CA ALA A 310 -2.23 38.23 -9.71
C ALA A 310 -0.82 37.88 -10.22
N VAL A 311 -0.69 36.87 -11.09
CA VAL A 311 0.58 36.48 -11.74
C VAL A 311 1.04 37.56 -12.71
N ALA A 312 0.13 38.17 -13.48
CA ALA A 312 0.45 39.24 -14.42
C ALA A 312 1.04 40.48 -13.72
N ASP A 313 0.53 40.81 -12.53
CA ASP A 313 1.00 41.95 -11.73
C ASP A 313 2.29 41.66 -10.94
N ARG A 314 2.64 40.38 -10.71
CA ARG A 314 3.78 39.96 -9.86
C ARG A 314 4.64 38.87 -10.53
N PRO A 315 5.47 39.23 -11.53
CA PRO A 315 6.10 38.23 -12.39
C PRO A 315 7.10 37.30 -11.68
N GLN A 316 7.85 37.80 -10.69
CA GLN A 316 9.02 37.06 -10.19
C GLN A 316 8.77 36.01 -9.11
N PRO A 317 7.78 36.14 -8.19
CA PRO A 317 7.48 35.05 -7.26
C PRO A 317 6.45 34.03 -7.79
N LEU A 318 5.63 34.37 -8.79
CA LEU A 318 4.50 33.53 -9.22
C LEU A 318 4.65 32.93 -10.64
N SER A 319 5.79 33.10 -11.30
CA SER A 319 5.98 32.67 -12.71
C SER A 319 5.81 31.17 -12.94
N ALA A 320 5.99 30.33 -11.93
CA ALA A 320 5.86 28.88 -12.05
C ALA A 320 4.39 28.40 -11.91
N LEU A 321 3.49 29.27 -11.44
CA LEU A 321 2.10 28.92 -11.15
C LEU A 321 1.27 28.57 -12.40
N PRO A 322 1.39 29.27 -13.55
CA PRO A 322 0.71 28.88 -14.79
C PRO A 322 1.03 27.45 -15.23
N GLU A 323 2.28 27.01 -15.08
CA GLU A 323 2.69 25.63 -15.38
C GLU A 323 2.04 24.62 -14.43
N ALA A 324 1.92 24.98 -13.15
CA ALA A 324 1.31 24.15 -12.13
C ALA A 324 -0.19 23.91 -12.36
N ILE A 325 -0.91 24.93 -12.85
CA ILE A 325 -2.37 24.91 -13.04
C ILE A 325 -2.81 24.55 -14.46
N ARG A 326 -1.90 24.53 -15.45
CA ARG A 326 -2.22 24.16 -16.84
C ARG A 326 -3.03 22.86 -16.94
N PRO A 327 -2.71 21.77 -16.20
CA PRO A 327 -3.52 20.56 -16.24
C PRO A 327 -4.96 20.76 -15.76
N LEU A 328 -5.18 21.63 -14.75
CA LEU A 328 -6.53 21.96 -14.29
C LEU A 328 -7.31 22.77 -15.31
N VAL A 329 -6.68 23.77 -15.94
CA VAL A 329 -7.32 24.55 -17.02
C VAL A 329 -7.76 23.63 -18.16
N LYS A 330 -6.87 22.72 -18.59
CA LYS A 330 -7.18 21.69 -19.59
C LYS A 330 -8.35 20.81 -19.13
N ALA A 331 -8.30 20.30 -17.90
CA ALA A 331 -9.35 19.43 -17.36
C ALA A 331 -10.72 20.12 -17.26
N LEU A 332 -10.79 21.39 -16.85
CA LEU A 332 -12.06 22.12 -16.80
C LEU A 332 -12.65 22.36 -18.19
N ALA A 333 -11.80 22.61 -19.19
CA ALA A 333 -12.24 22.81 -20.56
C ALA A 333 -12.70 21.51 -21.25
N GLU A 334 -11.99 20.40 -21.03
CA GLU A 334 -12.22 19.14 -21.74
C GLU A 334 -13.15 18.17 -20.99
N THR A 335 -13.20 18.27 -19.66
CA THR A 335 -13.90 17.32 -18.78
C THR A 335 -14.78 18.00 -17.74
N GLY A 336 -15.18 19.26 -18.00
CA GLY A 336 -16.06 20.03 -17.11
C GLY A 336 -17.39 19.37 -16.80
N GLU A 337 -17.81 18.35 -17.56
CA GLU A 337 -19.01 17.53 -17.31
C GLU A 337 -18.78 16.31 -16.42
N PHE A 338 -17.53 16.02 -16.00
CA PHE A 338 -17.16 14.86 -15.17
C PHE A 338 -16.74 15.28 -13.75
N PRO A 339 -17.65 15.23 -12.76
CA PRO A 339 -17.34 15.64 -11.39
C PRO A 339 -16.10 14.97 -10.82
N TYR A 340 -15.91 13.67 -11.06
CA TYR A 340 -14.73 12.93 -10.60
C TYR A 340 -13.42 13.43 -11.20
N LEU A 341 -13.38 13.72 -12.50
CA LEU A 341 -12.16 14.20 -13.16
C LEU A 341 -11.83 15.62 -12.72
N VAL A 342 -12.84 16.48 -12.56
CA VAL A 342 -12.67 17.83 -12.02
C VAL A 342 -12.17 17.78 -10.59
N TYR A 343 -12.78 16.97 -9.72
CA TYR A 343 -12.32 16.71 -8.35
C TYR A 343 -10.83 16.33 -8.31
N HIS A 344 -10.43 15.39 -9.18
CA HIS A 344 -9.05 14.92 -9.22
C HIS A 344 -8.08 16.00 -9.71
N ALA A 345 -8.44 16.75 -10.76
CA ALA A 345 -7.64 17.84 -11.29
C ALA A 345 -7.41 18.96 -10.27
N LEU A 346 -8.43 19.30 -9.47
CA LEU A 346 -8.34 20.27 -8.38
C LEU A 346 -7.33 19.81 -7.31
N LEU A 347 -7.46 18.57 -6.83
CA LEU A 347 -6.56 18.02 -5.80
C LEU A 347 -5.13 17.86 -6.31
N ARG A 348 -4.94 17.37 -7.54
CA ARG A 348 -3.62 17.22 -8.16
C ARG A 348 -2.93 18.57 -8.28
N SER A 349 -3.64 19.60 -8.71
CA SER A 349 -3.08 20.96 -8.82
C SER A 349 -2.73 21.54 -7.46
N ALA A 350 -3.60 21.39 -6.46
CA ALA A 350 -3.30 21.81 -5.09
C ALA A 350 -2.09 21.08 -4.49
N HIS A 351 -1.91 19.79 -4.80
CA HIS A 351 -0.75 19.01 -4.37
C HIS A 351 0.53 19.43 -5.09
N ARG A 352 0.48 19.63 -6.41
CA ARG A 352 1.60 20.10 -7.21
C ARG A 352 2.12 21.45 -6.74
N ILE A 353 1.21 22.40 -6.46
CA ILE A 353 1.57 23.70 -5.88
C ILE A 353 2.29 23.52 -4.54
N LYS A 354 1.83 22.62 -3.67
CA LYS A 354 2.51 22.31 -2.41
C LYS A 354 3.94 21.79 -2.65
N ILE A 355 4.14 20.86 -3.58
CA ILE A 355 5.47 20.34 -3.92
C ILE A 355 6.38 21.45 -4.44
N MET A 356 5.85 22.32 -5.32
CA MET A 356 6.61 23.45 -5.86
C MET A 356 7.01 24.45 -4.77
N CYS A 357 6.15 24.71 -3.78
CA CYS A 357 6.51 25.48 -2.60
C CYS A 357 7.62 24.81 -1.76
N GLN A 358 7.61 23.48 -1.65
CA GLN A 358 8.65 22.72 -0.94
C GLN A 358 10.00 22.73 -1.67
N ARG A 359 9.97 22.88 -3.00
CA ARG A 359 11.16 22.99 -3.86
C ARG A 359 11.64 24.43 -4.08
N GLU A 360 11.02 25.40 -3.40
CA GLU A 360 11.29 26.83 -3.57
C GLU A 360 11.05 27.35 -5.00
N GLU A 361 10.29 26.61 -5.82
CA GLU A 361 9.82 27.04 -7.15
C GLU A 361 8.65 28.03 -7.04
N LEU A 362 7.92 27.98 -5.91
CA LEU A 362 6.89 28.94 -5.50
C LEU A 362 7.17 29.41 -4.06
N PRO A 363 6.81 30.64 -3.68
CA PRO A 363 7.00 31.14 -2.32
C PRO A 363 6.10 30.41 -1.32
N SER A 364 6.72 29.74 -0.34
CA SER A 364 6.02 28.95 0.68
C SER A 364 5.23 29.79 1.70
N ASN A 365 5.53 31.09 1.83
CA ASN A 365 4.87 32.02 2.74
C ASN A 365 4.00 33.08 2.04
N ASP A 366 3.74 32.92 0.74
CA ASP A 366 2.86 33.86 0.02
C ASP A 366 1.39 33.53 0.31
N TYR A 367 0.65 34.53 0.79
CA TYR A 367 -0.75 34.40 1.15
C TYR A 367 -1.63 34.02 -0.05
N ALA A 368 -1.38 34.59 -1.23
CA ALA A 368 -2.20 34.33 -2.42
C ALA A 368 -2.02 32.89 -2.91
N VAL A 369 -0.79 32.36 -2.86
CA VAL A 369 -0.52 30.96 -3.24
C VAL A 369 -1.21 29.98 -2.28
N GLU A 370 -1.10 30.21 -0.97
CA GLU A 370 -1.72 29.34 0.02
C GLU A 370 -3.25 29.42 -0.01
N ASP A 371 -3.82 30.62 -0.15
CA ASP A 371 -5.26 30.84 -0.29
C ASP A 371 -5.81 30.14 -1.54
N PHE A 372 -5.19 30.36 -2.71
CA PHE A 372 -5.55 29.67 -3.95
C PHE A 372 -5.53 28.15 -3.79
N ARG A 373 -4.48 27.60 -3.17
CA ARG A 373 -4.37 26.16 -2.88
C ARG A 373 -5.47 25.65 -1.95
N GLN A 374 -5.84 26.43 -0.93
CA GLN A 374 -6.94 26.07 -0.02
C GLN A 374 -8.30 26.13 -0.72
N GLN A 375 -8.54 27.13 -1.56
CA GLN A 375 -9.78 27.25 -2.32
C GLN A 375 -9.96 26.09 -3.31
N LEU A 376 -8.91 25.66 -4.02
CA LEU A 376 -8.96 24.45 -4.86
C LEU A 376 -9.40 23.21 -4.08
N ARG A 377 -8.86 23.04 -2.85
CA ARG A 377 -9.24 21.93 -1.97
C ARG A 377 -10.68 22.05 -1.48
N SER A 378 -11.12 23.26 -1.15
CA SER A 378 -12.51 23.50 -0.74
C SER A 378 -13.48 23.09 -1.85
N ILE A 379 -13.23 23.51 -3.09
CA ILE A 379 -14.09 23.15 -4.23
C ILE A 379 -14.09 21.64 -4.46
N ALA A 380 -12.93 20.99 -4.35
CA ALA A 380 -12.85 19.53 -4.43
C ALA A 380 -13.67 18.84 -3.32
N LEU A 381 -13.59 19.34 -2.08
CA LEU A 381 -14.39 18.80 -0.97
C LEU A 381 -15.89 19.02 -1.18
N ASP A 382 -16.29 20.14 -1.77
CA ASP A 382 -17.69 20.40 -2.11
C ASP A 382 -18.22 19.40 -3.14
N ILE A 383 -17.44 19.09 -4.19
CA ILE A 383 -17.80 18.03 -5.16
C ILE A 383 -17.91 16.67 -4.46
N LEU A 384 -16.92 16.30 -3.65
CA LEU A 384 -16.90 15.02 -2.94
C LEU A 384 -18.08 14.87 -1.97
N ALA A 385 -18.46 15.95 -1.28
CA ALA A 385 -19.55 15.94 -0.32
C ALA A 385 -20.94 15.82 -0.97
N ASN A 386 -21.09 16.31 -2.20
CA ASN A 386 -22.36 16.35 -2.91
C ASN A 386 -22.51 15.26 -3.99
N ASP A 387 -21.46 14.50 -4.30
CA ASP A 387 -21.52 13.40 -5.26
C ASP A 387 -21.09 12.05 -4.64
N PRO A 388 -22.06 11.20 -4.22
CA PRO A 388 -21.80 9.84 -3.75
C PRO A 388 -20.98 8.98 -4.72
N GLN A 389 -21.09 9.23 -6.03
CA GLN A 389 -20.38 8.47 -7.05
C GLN A 389 -18.89 8.82 -7.08
N VAL A 390 -18.56 10.10 -6.91
CA VAL A 390 -17.16 10.54 -6.74
C VAL A 390 -16.55 9.91 -5.49
N LYS A 391 -17.30 9.86 -4.37
CA LYS A 391 -16.84 9.21 -3.14
C LYS A 391 -16.57 7.71 -3.35
N LYS A 392 -17.51 6.98 -3.95
CA LYS A 392 -17.35 5.56 -4.26
C LYS A 392 -16.11 5.31 -5.14
N ALA A 393 -15.87 6.18 -6.13
CA ALA A 393 -14.71 6.06 -7.02
C ALA A 393 -13.40 6.37 -6.30
N LEU A 394 -13.41 7.30 -5.34
CA LEU A 394 -12.27 7.59 -4.50
C LEU A 394 -11.93 6.43 -3.57
N ASP A 395 -12.93 5.83 -2.92
CA ASP A 395 -12.75 4.69 -2.02
C ASP A 395 -12.13 3.50 -2.77
N ALA A 396 -12.68 3.14 -3.94
CA ALA A 396 -12.13 2.08 -4.79
C ALA A 396 -10.65 2.34 -5.17
N ARG A 397 -10.30 3.60 -5.45
CA ARG A 397 -8.92 3.99 -5.79
C ARG A 397 -7.98 3.96 -4.58
N ILE A 398 -8.45 4.34 -3.40
CA ILE A 398 -7.67 4.30 -2.16
C ILE A 398 -7.28 2.85 -1.84
N ASP A 399 -8.18 1.92 -2.11
CA ASP A 399 -7.98 0.48 -1.88
C ASP A 399 -7.10 -0.18 -2.96
N PHE A 400 -7.12 0.33 -4.20
CA PHE A 400 -6.34 -0.23 -5.30
C PHE A 400 -4.82 -0.09 -5.12
N HIS A 401 -4.06 -1.17 -5.15
CA HIS A 401 -2.59 -1.11 -5.07
C HIS A 401 -1.94 -1.47 -6.40
N LEU A 402 -1.15 -0.53 -6.95
CA LEU A 402 -0.36 -0.78 -8.16
C LEU A 402 0.92 -1.53 -7.80
N GLU A 403 1.08 -2.72 -8.36
CA GLU A 403 2.38 -3.42 -8.38
C GLU A 403 3.28 -2.82 -9.46
N GLU A 404 4.60 -2.92 -9.29
CA GLU A 404 5.53 -2.46 -10.31
C GLU A 404 5.39 -3.32 -11.57
N LEU A 405 4.95 -2.70 -12.65
CA LEU A 405 4.93 -3.32 -13.97
C LEU A 405 6.37 -3.54 -14.45
N THR A 406 6.64 -4.71 -15.00
CA THR A 406 7.90 -4.97 -15.71
C THR A 406 8.04 -4.05 -16.93
N ALA A 407 9.27 -3.84 -17.42
CA ALA A 407 9.48 -3.00 -18.61
C ALA A 407 8.72 -3.50 -19.86
N ALA A 408 8.50 -4.82 -19.97
CA ALA A 408 7.71 -5.42 -21.03
C ALA A 408 6.22 -5.07 -20.87
N GLU A 409 5.67 -5.25 -19.67
CA GLU A 409 4.28 -4.89 -19.34
C GLU A 409 4.01 -3.40 -19.52
N GLN A 410 4.95 -2.54 -19.13
CA GLN A 410 4.87 -1.10 -19.38
C GLN A 410 4.80 -0.79 -20.89
N ALA A 411 5.62 -1.45 -21.70
CA ALA A 411 5.60 -1.27 -23.14
C ALA A 411 4.27 -1.76 -23.75
N ASP A 412 3.76 -2.90 -23.30
CA ASP A 412 2.51 -3.48 -23.79
C ASP A 412 1.29 -2.67 -23.34
N MET A 413 1.28 -2.11 -22.14
CA MET A 413 0.25 -1.17 -21.67
C MET A 413 0.16 0.07 -22.57
N ARG A 414 1.31 0.65 -22.95
CA ARG A 414 1.34 1.80 -23.89
C ARG A 414 0.84 1.44 -25.27
N LYS A 415 1.15 0.25 -25.78
CA LYS A 415 0.61 -0.23 -27.07
C LYS A 415 -0.90 -0.44 -26.98
N LEU A 416 -1.38 -1.05 -25.89
CA LEU A 416 -2.79 -1.26 -25.65
C LEU A 416 -3.55 0.06 -25.57
N GLY A 417 -3.02 1.07 -24.87
CA GLY A 417 -3.61 2.41 -24.82
C GLY A 417 -3.75 3.05 -26.19
N LYS A 418 -2.72 2.97 -27.05
CA LYS A 418 -2.79 3.46 -28.43
C LYS A 418 -3.81 2.70 -29.28
N GLY A 419 -3.87 1.37 -29.17
CA GLY A 419 -4.86 0.57 -29.89
C GLY A 419 -6.30 0.87 -29.46
N LEU A 420 -6.54 1.07 -28.15
CA LEU A 420 -7.84 1.46 -27.63
C LEU A 420 -8.22 2.89 -28.05
N ALA A 421 -7.25 3.78 -28.22
CA ALA A 421 -7.49 5.14 -28.70
C ALA A 421 -8.00 5.18 -30.15
N GLU A 422 -7.51 4.31 -31.03
CA GLU A 422 -7.97 4.23 -32.43
C GLU A 422 -9.47 3.91 -32.53
N VAL A 423 -9.99 3.10 -31.61
CA VAL A 423 -11.41 2.70 -31.57
C VAL A 423 -12.28 3.54 -30.64
N SER A 424 -11.73 4.60 -30.04
CA SER A 424 -12.45 5.49 -29.13
C SER A 424 -12.68 6.87 -29.75
N VAL A 425 -13.72 7.59 -29.36
CA VAL A 425 -13.88 9.00 -29.75
C VAL A 425 -12.65 9.81 -29.30
N PRO A 426 -12.28 10.91 -29.98
CA PRO A 426 -10.99 11.59 -29.77
C PRO A 426 -10.66 11.85 -28.31
N ARG A 427 -11.62 12.40 -27.54
CA ARG A 427 -11.46 12.69 -26.11
C ARG A 427 -11.08 11.46 -25.28
N LEU A 428 -11.82 10.36 -25.42
CA LEU A 428 -11.53 9.12 -24.69
C LEU A 428 -10.23 8.49 -25.19
N GLY A 429 -9.96 8.57 -26.49
CA GLY A 429 -8.70 8.06 -27.05
C GLY A 429 -7.48 8.78 -26.50
N ASP A 430 -7.52 10.11 -26.41
CA ASP A 430 -6.45 10.92 -25.82
C ASP A 430 -6.22 10.55 -24.35
N GLN A 431 -7.30 10.35 -23.59
CA GLN A 431 -7.24 9.91 -22.19
C GLN A 431 -6.60 8.53 -22.05
N MET A 432 -6.95 7.56 -22.90
CA MET A 432 -6.36 6.22 -22.87
C MET A 432 -4.85 6.25 -23.13
N VAL A 433 -4.39 7.12 -24.03
CA VAL A 433 -2.95 7.32 -24.28
C VAL A 433 -2.29 7.99 -23.08
N GLU A 434 -2.82 9.14 -22.63
CA GLU A 434 -2.25 9.93 -21.52
C GLU A 434 -2.13 9.11 -20.23
N ASP A 435 -3.17 8.33 -19.90
CA ASP A 435 -3.17 7.47 -18.72
C ASP A 435 -2.13 6.36 -18.84
N SER A 436 -2.04 5.71 -20.01
CA SER A 436 -1.07 4.62 -20.24
C SER A 436 0.38 5.13 -20.19
N GLU A 437 0.64 6.32 -20.73
CA GLU A 437 1.97 6.93 -20.72
C GLU A 437 2.34 7.37 -19.31
N THR A 438 1.44 8.05 -18.59
CA THR A 438 1.68 8.50 -17.22
C THR A 438 1.88 7.33 -16.26
N ALA A 439 1.04 6.29 -16.35
CA ALA A 439 1.14 5.10 -15.51
C ALA A 439 2.47 4.37 -15.65
N THR A 440 3.09 4.45 -16.83
CA THR A 440 4.30 3.70 -17.20
C THR A 440 5.53 4.58 -17.33
N ASN A 441 5.45 5.87 -16.98
CA ASN A 441 6.56 6.80 -17.07
C ASN A 441 7.46 6.68 -15.82
N PRO A 442 8.70 6.16 -15.94
CA PRO A 442 9.61 6.08 -14.79
C PRO A 442 10.02 7.48 -14.28
N ASP A 443 9.98 8.49 -15.15
CA ASP A 443 10.38 9.86 -14.84
C ASP A 443 9.25 10.69 -14.21
N GLU A 444 8.04 10.15 -14.06
CA GLU A 444 6.98 10.81 -13.29
C GLU A 444 7.36 10.73 -11.79
N PRO A 445 7.76 11.86 -11.16
CA PRO A 445 8.23 11.85 -9.78
C PRO A 445 7.11 11.55 -8.78
N ASP A 446 5.85 11.74 -9.17
CA ASP A 446 4.71 11.48 -8.31
C ASP A 446 4.19 10.04 -8.50
N ALA A 447 4.60 9.14 -7.60
CA ALA A 447 4.11 7.76 -7.57
C ALA A 447 2.58 7.68 -7.44
N GLN A 448 1.93 8.66 -6.80
CA GLN A 448 0.47 8.73 -6.68
C GLN A 448 -0.17 9.14 -8.01
N ALA A 449 0.51 9.94 -8.82
CA ALA A 449 0.08 10.25 -10.20
C ALA A 449 0.12 8.99 -11.08
N ARG A 450 1.23 8.22 -11.05
CA ARG A 450 1.33 6.95 -11.80
C ARG A 450 0.26 5.95 -11.41
N ARG A 451 0.07 5.72 -10.10
CA ARG A 451 -0.99 4.84 -9.56
C ARG A 451 -2.39 5.32 -9.98
N GLY A 452 -2.61 6.62 -9.99
CA GLY A 452 -3.86 7.22 -10.44
C GLY A 452 -4.18 6.97 -11.90
N ALA A 453 -3.21 7.25 -12.76
CA ALA A 453 -3.32 7.04 -14.19
C ALA A 453 -3.55 5.55 -14.51
N PHE A 454 -2.84 4.65 -13.83
CA PHE A 454 -3.06 3.21 -13.99
C PHE A 454 -4.49 2.81 -13.64
N PHE A 455 -5.00 3.29 -12.50
CA PHE A 455 -6.38 2.99 -12.08
C PHE A 455 -7.42 3.46 -13.10
N GLN A 456 -7.26 4.69 -13.60
CA GLN A 456 -8.16 5.26 -14.62
C GLN A 456 -8.10 4.47 -15.93
N PHE A 457 -6.90 4.14 -16.40
CA PHE A 457 -6.69 3.30 -17.58
C PHE A 457 -7.38 1.94 -17.43
N ALA A 458 -7.08 1.21 -16.35
CA ALA A 458 -7.60 -0.14 -16.11
C ALA A 458 -9.13 -0.13 -15.98
N SER A 459 -9.67 0.86 -15.25
CA SER A 459 -11.10 1.06 -15.08
C SER A 459 -11.85 1.22 -16.41
N ARG A 460 -11.33 2.06 -17.32
CA ARG A 460 -11.88 2.25 -18.66
C ARG A 460 -11.74 1.01 -19.51
N PHE A 461 -10.56 0.39 -19.47
CA PHE A 461 -10.28 -0.86 -20.16
C PHE A 461 -11.28 -1.97 -19.80
N PHE A 462 -11.57 -2.18 -18.51
CA PHE A 462 -12.55 -3.20 -18.10
C PHE A 462 -13.97 -2.88 -18.57
N ARG A 463 -14.37 -1.60 -18.54
CA ARG A 463 -15.69 -1.18 -19.05
C ARG A 463 -15.80 -1.30 -20.57
N MET A 464 -14.71 -1.07 -21.30
CA MET A 464 -14.64 -1.34 -22.75
C MET A 464 -14.74 -2.84 -23.03
N LEU A 465 -14.03 -3.66 -22.24
CA LEU A 465 -14.12 -5.13 -22.30
C LEU A 465 -15.55 -5.61 -22.05
N ASP A 466 -16.20 -5.12 -20.99
CA ASP A 466 -17.59 -5.45 -20.66
C ASP A 466 -18.54 -5.05 -21.80
N ARG A 467 -18.31 -3.87 -22.37
CA ARG A 467 -19.16 -3.32 -23.42
C ARG A 467 -19.05 -4.09 -24.73
N ASN A 468 -17.83 -4.37 -25.19
CA ASN A 468 -17.58 -5.03 -26.48
C ASN A 468 -16.27 -5.83 -26.44
N ARG A 469 -16.31 -6.97 -25.75
CA ARG A 469 -15.16 -7.85 -25.52
C ARG A 469 -14.44 -8.26 -26.80
N SER A 470 -15.17 -8.67 -27.84
CA SER A 470 -14.57 -9.15 -29.09
C SER A 470 -13.72 -8.07 -29.77
N LYS A 471 -14.16 -6.81 -29.72
CA LYS A 471 -13.43 -5.66 -30.25
C LYS A 471 -12.15 -5.39 -29.47
N VAL A 472 -12.22 -5.41 -28.13
CA VAL A 472 -11.05 -5.19 -27.27
C VAL A 472 -10.05 -6.35 -27.36
N ASP A 473 -10.53 -7.60 -27.39
CA ASP A 473 -9.68 -8.78 -27.57
C ASP A 473 -8.93 -8.73 -28.91
N ALA A 474 -9.61 -8.31 -29.99
CA ALA A 474 -8.97 -8.14 -31.30
C ALA A 474 -7.84 -7.10 -31.28
N ILE A 475 -8.02 -6.00 -30.55
CA ILE A 475 -6.99 -4.97 -30.36
C ILE A 475 -5.81 -5.55 -29.57
N ALA A 476 -6.08 -6.16 -28.41
CA ALA A 476 -5.06 -6.73 -27.55
C ALA A 476 -4.20 -7.78 -28.30
N ILE A 477 -4.83 -8.61 -29.12
CA ILE A 477 -4.13 -9.56 -30.01
C ILE A 477 -3.29 -8.82 -31.06
N ALA A 478 -3.87 -7.83 -31.75
CA ALA A 478 -3.19 -7.10 -32.81
C ALA A 478 -1.93 -6.37 -32.33
N VAL A 479 -1.96 -5.82 -31.10
CA VAL A 479 -0.82 -5.10 -30.52
C VAL A 479 0.13 -6.00 -29.69
N GLY A 480 -0.19 -7.29 -29.55
CA GLY A 480 0.60 -8.24 -28.77
C GLY A 480 0.55 -7.99 -27.26
N ALA A 481 -0.55 -7.44 -26.74
CA ALA A 481 -0.71 -7.04 -25.34
C ALA A 481 -1.47 -8.08 -24.48
N GLY A 482 -1.55 -9.34 -24.91
CA GLY A 482 -2.30 -10.37 -24.17
C GLY A 482 -1.81 -10.61 -22.74
N GLY A 483 -0.49 -10.51 -22.51
CA GLY A 483 0.09 -10.69 -21.16
C GLY A 483 -0.34 -9.61 -20.18
N ILE A 484 -0.26 -8.33 -20.59
CA ILE A 484 -0.64 -7.22 -19.73
C ILE A 484 -2.14 -7.18 -19.42
N VAL A 485 -3.01 -7.72 -20.29
CA VAL A 485 -4.44 -7.85 -19.98
C VAL A 485 -4.67 -8.74 -18.78
N VAL A 486 -4.00 -9.90 -18.71
CA VAL A 486 -4.09 -10.82 -17.57
C VAL A 486 -3.56 -10.16 -16.31
N THR A 487 -2.41 -9.48 -16.40
CA THR A 487 -1.83 -8.72 -15.28
C THR A 487 -2.80 -7.66 -14.76
N ILE A 488 -3.37 -6.83 -15.64
CA ILE A 488 -4.31 -5.78 -15.26
C ILE A 488 -5.55 -6.37 -14.57
N ILE A 489 -6.15 -7.44 -15.11
CA ILE A 489 -7.30 -8.11 -14.49
C ILE A 489 -6.95 -8.66 -13.12
N GLY A 490 -5.80 -9.33 -12.97
CA GLY A 490 -5.36 -9.90 -11.70
C GLY A 490 -5.00 -8.87 -10.62
N MET A 491 -4.80 -7.60 -10.97
CA MET A 491 -4.59 -6.53 -9.98
C MET A 491 -5.91 -6.00 -9.39
N PHE A 492 -7.04 -6.28 -10.03
CA PHE A 492 -8.36 -5.75 -9.66
C PHE A 492 -9.39 -6.82 -9.28
N ALA A 493 -9.19 -8.06 -9.72
CA ALA A 493 -9.86 -9.22 -9.16
C ALA A 493 -9.21 -9.56 -7.83
#